data_AF-A0A1G7EK31-F1
#
_entry.id   AF-A0A1G7EK31-F1
#
_cell.length_a   1.000
_cell.length_b   1.000
_cell.length_c   1.000
_cell.angle_alpha   90.00
_cell.angle_beta   90.00
_cell.angle_gamma   90.00
#
_symmetry.space_group_name_H-M   'P 1'
#
loop_
_entity.id
_entity.type
_entity.pdbx_description
1 polymer ?
#
loop_
_entity_poly.entity_id
_entity_poly.type
_entity_poly.pdbx_seq_one_letter_code
_entity_poly.pdbx_strand_id
1 'polypeptide(L)'
;MKIFNATPLFQFVLLCATFAVVSCSKDSEDTPLIPEVTDLLTTSNFVASIVENPEQNQVIGAVSGATTQGTLSYTITSESSPGALAINSASGELTVADPAAFDFEINTTITGIVAVTNGTISQNAIITISIEDVNEDKIFEGTVILETQQEIDDFGANNYTHITGSLQIGSIDDATTFNDITPLSSIRSIGNRLTIFRNIELTSLAGLENIETVINTIYIIQNDKLADISALSNVTEIRLDLYVWLNPLLSNLNGLHNITSVGSLSIAENSALTDLDDLHISTANNSVIISDNDLLTNIDSLNSISSINGHIEISYNASLTNIDGLSNLNFLLYHLQINNNINLTNLCGIQNLIVNGGLSNEYIVHSNAYNPTQQDIIDGNCSI
;
A
#
# COMPACT_ATOMS: atom_id res chain seq x y z
N MET A 1 24.88 -71.12 22.24
CA MET A 1 26.04 -71.05 21.32
C MET A 1 26.54 -69.62 21.34
N LYS A 2 27.67 -69.22 21.92
CA LYS A 2 28.75 -69.76 22.78
C LYS A 2 29.05 -68.61 23.78
N ILE A 3 29.03 -68.73 25.11
CA ILE A 3 29.92 -69.47 26.05
C ILE A 3 31.24 -68.73 26.37
N PHE A 4 31.35 -68.34 27.65
CA PHE A 4 32.52 -68.33 28.59
C PHE A 4 33.51 -67.14 28.54
N ASN A 5 34.19 -66.71 29.63
CA ASN A 5 34.18 -66.93 31.09
C ASN A 5 35.16 -65.88 31.69
N ALA A 6 34.88 -65.25 32.83
CA ALA A 6 35.25 -65.62 34.21
C ALA A 6 36.76 -65.61 34.57
N THR A 7 37.02 -64.94 35.70
CA THR A 7 38.24 -64.63 36.49
C THR A 7 39.09 -65.84 36.93
N PRO A 8 40.31 -65.63 37.51
CA PRO A 8 40.55 -65.79 38.98
C PRO A 8 41.62 -64.79 39.56
N LEU A 9 41.60 -64.32 40.81
CA LEU A 9 41.77 -64.90 42.18
C LEU A 9 43.23 -64.86 42.71
N PHE A 10 43.45 -64.25 43.89
CA PHE A 10 44.33 -64.64 45.05
C PHE A 10 44.71 -63.36 45.87
N GLN A 11 44.17 -63.03 47.06
CA GLN A 11 44.26 -63.57 48.45
C GLN A 11 45.63 -63.52 49.15
N PHE A 12 45.72 -62.73 50.25
CA PHE A 12 46.47 -62.95 51.53
C PHE A 12 46.03 -61.85 52.54
N VAL A 13 45.15 -62.08 53.53
CA VAL A 13 45.31 -62.61 54.92
C VAL A 13 46.23 -61.80 55.86
N LEU A 14 45.63 -61.14 56.88
CA LEU A 14 46.05 -60.95 58.29
C LEU A 14 45.08 -59.94 58.96
N LEU A 15 44.69 -59.92 60.24
CA LEU A 15 44.85 -60.73 61.44
C LEU A 15 43.76 -60.24 62.44
N CYS A 16 43.21 -61.13 63.26
CA CYS A 16 42.32 -60.78 64.38
C CYS A 16 43.07 -60.40 65.67
N ALA A 17 42.38 -59.60 66.49
CA ALA A 17 42.42 -59.48 67.97
C ALA A 17 43.55 -58.66 68.64
N THR A 18 43.15 -57.65 69.44
CA THR A 18 43.05 -57.73 70.92
C THR A 18 42.44 -56.44 71.53
N PHE A 19 42.08 -56.54 72.82
CA PHE A 19 41.18 -55.75 73.67
C PHE A 19 41.81 -54.50 74.34
N ALA A 20 40.93 -53.68 74.95
CA ALA A 20 41.11 -52.67 76.04
C ALA A 20 41.62 -51.27 75.60
N VAL A 21 41.14 -50.11 76.07
CA VAL A 21 40.31 -49.71 77.23
C VAL A 21 39.69 -48.32 76.98
N VAL A 22 38.54 -48.09 77.60
CA VAL A 22 37.88 -46.85 78.04
C VAL A 22 38.66 -45.52 77.86
N SER A 23 38.04 -44.56 77.17
CA SER A 23 38.05 -43.15 77.58
C SER A 23 36.80 -42.43 77.05
N CYS A 24 36.08 -41.78 77.96
CA CYS A 24 34.90 -40.98 77.69
C CYS A 24 35.24 -39.63 77.04
N SER A 25 34.51 -39.26 76.00
CA SER A 25 33.78 -37.98 75.98
C SER A 25 32.59 -38.09 75.05
N LYS A 26 31.40 -37.83 75.60
CA LYS A 26 30.15 -37.68 74.86
C LYS A 26 30.25 -36.51 73.88
N ASP A 27 29.77 -36.74 72.66
CA ASP A 27 28.76 -35.93 71.96
C ASP A 27 28.90 -36.17 70.45
N SER A 28 27.98 -36.95 69.89
CA SER A 28 27.68 -36.90 68.46
C SER A 28 26.16 -36.90 68.34
N GLU A 29 25.61 -35.71 68.12
CA GLU A 29 24.26 -35.57 67.59
C GLU A 29 24.27 -36.15 66.17
N ASP A 30 23.53 -37.25 65.97
CA ASP A 30 23.05 -37.64 64.65
C ASP A 30 22.10 -36.53 64.17
N THR A 31 22.64 -35.56 63.45
CA THR A 31 21.84 -34.61 62.67
C THR A 31 21.53 -35.26 61.32
N PRO A 32 20.25 -35.41 60.93
CA PRO A 32 19.91 -35.88 59.60
C PRO A 32 20.45 -34.87 58.59
N LEU A 33 21.18 -35.33 57.58
CA LEU A 33 21.49 -34.51 56.39
C LEU A 33 20.15 -34.11 55.73
N ILE A 34 19.70 -32.88 55.99
CA ILE A 34 18.62 -32.26 55.23
C ILE A 34 19.15 -32.09 53.80
N PRO A 35 18.45 -32.55 52.74
CA PRO A 35 18.89 -32.27 51.38
C PRO A 35 18.91 -30.75 51.19
N GLU A 36 20.07 -30.22 50.81
CA GLU A 36 20.24 -28.81 50.49
C GLU A 36 19.32 -28.49 49.31
N VAL A 37 18.22 -27.78 49.57
CA VAL A 37 17.33 -27.30 48.51
C VAL A 37 18.11 -26.21 47.80
N THR A 38 18.70 -26.53 46.66
CA THR A 38 19.33 -25.50 45.82
C THR A 38 18.22 -24.60 45.32
N ASP A 39 18.25 -23.33 45.73
CA ASP A 39 17.34 -22.31 45.24
C ASP A 39 17.55 -22.14 43.74
N LEU A 40 16.62 -22.71 42.97
CA LEU A 40 16.63 -22.63 41.53
C LEU A 40 15.87 -21.38 41.11
N LEU A 41 16.53 -20.49 40.38
CA LEU A 41 15.89 -19.33 39.74
C LEU A 41 16.03 -19.47 38.23
N THR A 42 14.90 -19.42 37.53
CA THR A 42 14.87 -19.46 36.07
C THR A 42 14.04 -18.30 35.53
N THR A 43 14.47 -17.77 34.40
CA THR A 43 13.77 -16.74 33.62
C THR A 43 14.08 -16.96 32.15
N SER A 44 13.28 -16.38 31.28
CA SER A 44 13.49 -16.38 29.83
C SER A 44 13.31 -14.98 29.27
N ASN A 45 13.92 -14.75 28.12
CA ASN A 45 13.74 -13.50 27.39
C ASN A 45 12.26 -13.28 27.08
N PHE A 46 11.86 -12.02 27.12
CA PHE A 46 10.52 -11.58 26.77
C PHE A 46 10.55 -10.95 25.38
N VAL A 47 9.68 -11.42 24.50
CA VAL A 47 9.51 -10.89 23.14
C VAL A 47 8.04 -10.56 22.96
N ALA A 48 7.75 -9.34 22.49
CA ALA A 48 6.42 -8.89 22.17
C ALA A 48 6.44 -7.92 21.00
N SER A 49 5.25 -7.59 20.50
CA SER A 49 5.03 -6.44 19.63
C SER A 49 3.95 -5.54 20.21
N ILE A 50 4.00 -4.25 19.88
CA ILE A 50 2.99 -3.27 20.25
C ILE A 50 2.84 -2.28 19.10
N VAL A 51 1.61 -1.85 18.83
CA VAL A 51 1.32 -0.75 17.91
C VAL A 51 1.94 0.54 18.45
N GLU A 52 2.50 1.36 17.56
CA GLU A 52 3.06 2.65 17.91
C GLU A 52 2.03 3.62 18.54
N ASN A 53 2.54 4.69 19.14
CA ASN A 53 1.74 5.67 19.88
C ASN A 53 0.78 5.04 20.92
N PRO A 54 1.21 4.04 21.73
CA PRO A 54 0.38 3.35 22.70
C PRO A 54 -0.03 4.26 23.85
N GLU A 55 -1.10 3.90 24.58
CA GLU A 55 -1.53 4.68 25.75
C GLU A 55 -0.56 4.50 26.93
N GLN A 56 -0.38 5.55 27.73
CA GLN A 56 0.42 5.44 28.96
C GLN A 56 -0.20 4.41 29.92
N ASN A 57 0.66 3.53 30.47
CA ASN A 57 0.30 2.36 31.28
C ASN A 57 -0.36 1.21 30.51
N GLN A 58 -0.40 1.23 29.18
CA GLN A 58 -0.83 0.08 28.38
C GLN A 58 0.06 -1.13 28.70
N VAL A 59 -0.58 -2.27 28.98
CA VAL A 59 0.11 -3.53 29.32
C VAL A 59 0.70 -4.14 28.05
N ILE A 60 1.99 -4.46 28.09
CA ILE A 60 2.73 -5.10 26.99
C ILE A 60 2.77 -6.62 27.23
N GLY A 61 2.95 -7.04 28.49
CA GLY A 61 3.02 -8.44 28.90
C GLY A 61 3.73 -8.58 30.23
N ALA A 62 4.30 -9.74 30.54
CA ALA A 62 5.04 -9.95 31.79
C ALA A 62 6.30 -10.79 31.58
N VAL A 63 7.38 -10.41 32.26
CA VAL A 63 8.62 -11.18 32.30
C VAL A 63 8.41 -12.42 33.16
N SER A 64 8.62 -13.60 32.59
CA SER A 64 8.47 -14.85 33.32
C SER A 64 9.61 -15.05 34.32
N GLY A 65 9.28 -15.50 35.52
CA GLY A 65 10.24 -16.00 36.50
C GLY A 65 9.65 -17.18 37.26
N ALA A 66 10.50 -18.16 37.58
CA ALA A 66 10.10 -19.30 38.40
C ALA A 66 11.18 -19.61 39.45
N THR A 67 10.73 -19.93 40.66
CA THR A 67 11.60 -20.26 41.79
C THR A 67 11.01 -21.33 42.69
N THR A 68 11.86 -22.10 43.36
CA THR A 68 11.46 -23.22 44.24
C THR A 68 11.07 -22.79 45.65
N GLN A 69 11.49 -21.60 46.09
CA GLN A 69 11.22 -21.03 47.42
C GLN A 69 11.21 -19.51 47.34
N GLY A 70 10.59 -18.78 48.29
CA GLY A 70 10.66 -17.32 48.35
C GLY A 70 9.77 -16.57 47.34
N THR A 71 9.98 -15.26 47.23
CA THR A 71 9.20 -14.36 46.36
C THR A 71 10.12 -13.73 45.33
N LEU A 72 9.63 -13.62 44.10
CA LEU A 72 10.35 -12.97 43.01
C LEU A 72 10.23 -11.46 43.09
N SER A 73 11.29 -10.75 42.71
CA SER A 73 11.27 -9.31 42.44
C SER A 73 11.86 -9.01 41.07
N TYR A 74 11.24 -8.07 40.36
CA TYR A 74 11.60 -7.69 39.00
C TYR A 74 12.04 -6.22 38.94
N THR A 75 13.17 -5.96 38.31
CA THR A 75 13.72 -4.60 38.17
C THR A 75 14.31 -4.41 36.78
N ILE A 76 13.90 -3.37 36.08
CA ILE A 76 14.55 -2.94 34.85
C ILE A 76 15.93 -2.35 35.20
N THR A 77 16.98 -2.88 34.57
CA THR A 77 18.38 -2.47 34.80
C THR A 77 18.97 -1.66 33.65
N SER A 78 18.40 -1.80 32.45
CA SER A 78 18.77 -1.01 31.27
C SER A 78 17.65 -1.05 30.24
N GLU A 79 17.57 0.00 29.44
CA GLU A 79 16.65 0.13 28.29
C GLU A 79 17.35 0.89 27.17
N SER A 80 17.00 0.61 25.91
CA SER A 80 17.48 1.36 24.75
C SER A 80 16.93 2.79 24.73
N SER A 81 15.70 2.99 25.20
CA SER A 81 15.09 4.31 25.45
C SER A 81 14.79 4.43 26.96
N PRO A 82 15.63 5.15 27.72
CA PRO A 82 15.51 5.20 29.18
C PRO A 82 14.17 5.77 29.66
N GLY A 83 13.43 4.98 30.43
CA GLY A 83 12.12 5.37 30.96
C GLY A 83 10.95 5.00 30.05
N ALA A 84 11.20 4.27 28.96
CA ALA A 84 10.14 3.81 28.06
C ALA A 84 9.23 2.77 28.72
N LEU A 85 9.77 1.90 29.59
CA LEU A 85 8.98 0.86 30.26
C LEU A 85 8.89 1.11 31.76
N ALA A 86 7.75 0.70 32.33
CA ALA A 86 7.61 0.45 33.76
C ALA A 86 7.43 -1.06 33.97
N ILE A 87 7.92 -1.56 35.11
CA ILE A 87 7.71 -2.95 35.52
C ILE A 87 7.11 -3.00 36.92
N ASN A 88 6.08 -3.83 37.09
CA ASN A 88 5.57 -4.17 38.41
C ASN A 88 6.59 -5.09 39.10
N SER A 89 7.13 -4.64 40.23
CA SER A 89 8.20 -5.36 40.92
C SER A 89 7.79 -6.72 41.47
N ALA A 90 6.50 -7.00 41.66
CA ALA A 90 6.01 -8.27 42.19
C ALA A 90 5.55 -9.25 41.09
N SER A 91 4.88 -8.75 40.05
CA SER A 91 4.31 -9.61 38.99
C SER A 91 5.19 -9.74 37.75
N GLY A 92 6.16 -8.84 37.55
CA GLY A 92 6.95 -8.77 36.31
C GLY A 92 6.18 -8.18 35.12
N GLU A 93 4.98 -7.65 35.35
CA GLU A 93 4.16 -6.99 34.32
C GLU A 93 4.86 -5.74 33.79
N LEU A 94 5.05 -5.67 32.48
CA LEU A 94 5.59 -4.55 31.74
C LEU A 94 4.46 -3.68 31.20
N THR A 95 4.57 -2.37 31.43
CA THR A 95 3.65 -1.37 30.90
C THR A 95 4.41 -0.24 30.22
N VAL A 96 3.76 0.46 29.29
CA VAL A 96 4.28 1.69 28.67
C VAL A 96 4.41 2.79 29.72
N ALA A 97 5.62 3.31 29.94
CA ALA A 97 5.85 4.44 30.85
C ALA A 97 5.91 5.78 30.09
N ASP A 98 6.56 5.80 28.92
CA ASP A 98 6.65 6.95 28.03
C ASP A 98 6.15 6.57 26.61
N PRO A 99 4.90 6.90 26.26
CA PRO A 99 4.36 6.68 24.91
C PRO A 99 5.21 7.23 23.77
N ALA A 100 5.88 8.37 23.97
CA ALA A 100 6.66 9.02 22.92
C ALA A 100 7.94 8.23 22.54
N ALA A 101 8.34 7.25 23.38
CA ALA A 101 9.41 6.32 23.03
C ALA A 101 8.95 5.27 21.98
N PHE A 102 7.65 5.08 21.80
CA PHE A 102 7.03 4.10 20.91
C PHE A 102 6.44 4.79 19.67
N ASP A 103 7.19 5.70 19.09
CA ASP A 103 6.95 6.29 17.77
C ASP A 103 7.84 5.53 16.78
N PHE A 104 7.26 4.92 15.74
CA PHE A 104 7.98 4.03 14.83
C PHE A 104 9.04 4.75 14.01
N GLU A 105 8.80 6.02 13.64
CA GLU A 105 9.76 6.89 12.96
C GLU A 105 10.98 7.20 13.85
N ILE A 106 10.82 7.17 15.17
CA ILE A 106 11.92 7.40 16.12
C ILE A 106 12.60 6.08 16.52
N ASN A 107 11.84 5.06 16.89
CA ASN A 107 12.33 3.77 17.34
C ASN A 107 11.51 2.63 16.71
N THR A 108 12.17 1.72 16.00
CA THR A 108 11.50 0.51 15.50
C THR A 108 11.45 -0.62 16.53
N THR A 109 12.28 -0.53 17.58
CA THR A 109 12.34 -1.53 18.65
C THR A 109 12.72 -0.89 19.99
N ILE A 110 12.10 -1.38 21.07
CA ILE A 110 12.51 -1.10 22.45
C ILE A 110 13.12 -2.37 23.04
N THR A 111 14.37 -2.27 23.50
CA THR A 111 15.09 -3.38 24.14
C THR A 111 15.48 -3.03 25.57
N GLY A 112 15.64 -4.03 26.43
CA GLY A 112 16.03 -3.80 27.81
C GLY A 112 16.50 -5.07 28.51
N ILE A 113 16.96 -4.91 29.75
CA ILE A 113 17.36 -6.02 30.62
C ILE A 113 16.60 -5.91 31.93
N VAL A 114 15.85 -6.95 32.27
CA VAL A 114 15.17 -7.09 33.55
C VAL A 114 15.95 -8.08 34.41
N ALA A 115 16.36 -7.63 35.59
CA ALA A 115 16.86 -8.50 36.65
C ALA A 115 15.67 -9.13 37.38
N VAL A 116 15.55 -10.45 37.29
CA VAL A 116 14.64 -11.26 38.08
C VAL A 116 15.43 -11.77 39.28
N THR A 117 14.95 -11.48 40.48
CA THR A 117 15.68 -11.75 41.72
C THR A 117 14.86 -12.56 42.70
N ASN A 118 15.54 -13.41 43.47
CA ASN A 118 15.01 -14.05 44.66
C ASN A 118 16.07 -13.97 45.76
N GLY A 119 15.88 -13.08 46.72
CA GLY A 119 16.88 -12.81 47.76
C GLY A 119 18.20 -12.33 47.13
N THR A 120 19.25 -13.15 47.22
CA THR A 120 20.59 -12.84 46.69
C THR A 120 20.86 -13.40 45.30
N ILE A 121 19.96 -14.24 44.77
CA ILE A 121 20.10 -14.84 43.43
C ILE A 121 19.43 -13.93 42.41
N SER A 122 20.12 -13.67 41.29
CA SER A 122 19.63 -12.84 40.20
C SER A 122 19.89 -13.51 38.87
N GLN A 123 18.91 -13.48 37.97
CA GLN A 123 19.02 -13.87 36.57
C GLN A 123 18.48 -12.76 35.69
N ASN A 124 19.05 -12.60 34.51
CA ASN A 124 18.65 -11.54 33.59
C ASN A 124 17.76 -12.09 32.47
N ALA A 125 16.66 -11.39 32.19
CA ALA A 125 15.86 -11.57 31.00
C ALA A 125 16.09 -10.39 30.05
N ILE A 126 16.33 -10.68 28.76
CA ILE A 126 16.36 -9.66 27.73
C ILE A 126 14.93 -9.40 27.27
N ILE A 127 14.57 -8.13 27.15
CA ILE A 127 13.30 -7.64 26.63
C ILE A 127 13.53 -7.19 25.19
N THR A 128 12.64 -7.60 24.28
CA THR A 128 12.62 -7.12 22.90
C THR A 128 11.17 -6.87 22.51
N ILE A 129 10.83 -5.60 22.31
CA ILE A 129 9.51 -5.16 21.89
C ILE A 129 9.66 -4.56 20.50
N SER A 130 9.07 -5.20 19.51
CA SER A 130 8.97 -4.65 18.15
C SER A 130 7.81 -3.66 18.09
N ILE A 131 8.04 -2.48 17.54
CA ILE A 131 6.99 -1.49 17.33
C ILE A 131 6.36 -1.76 15.96
N GLU A 132 5.04 -1.90 15.93
CA GLU A 132 4.25 -2.06 14.71
C GLU A 132 3.88 -0.66 14.20
N ASP A 133 4.43 -0.31 13.03
CA ASP A 133 4.12 0.90 12.27
C ASP A 133 2.62 0.93 11.93
N VAL A 134 1.97 2.02 12.31
CA VAL A 134 0.64 2.41 11.85
C VAL A 134 0.74 3.80 11.27
N ASN A 135 1.07 3.88 9.98
CA ASN A 135 0.93 5.10 9.17
C ASN A 135 -0.19 6.05 9.65
N GLU A 136 0.19 7.12 10.33
CA GLU A 136 -0.75 8.16 10.70
C GLU A 136 -1.10 9.06 9.51
N ASP A 137 -2.34 9.55 9.51
CA ASP A 137 -2.76 10.54 8.54
C ASP A 137 -2.06 11.88 8.80
N LYS A 138 -1.05 12.18 8.00
CA LYS A 138 -0.41 13.50 7.98
C LYS A 138 -1.03 14.35 6.87
N ILE A 139 -1.78 15.37 7.29
CA ILE A 139 -2.63 16.16 6.39
C ILE A 139 -1.95 17.48 6.02
N PHE A 140 -1.81 17.73 4.73
CA PHE A 140 -1.51 19.05 4.18
C PHE A 140 -2.80 19.79 3.85
N GLU A 141 -2.96 20.98 4.42
CA GLU A 141 -4.14 21.81 4.18
C GLU A 141 -3.93 22.73 2.96
N GLY A 142 -4.80 22.58 1.96
CA GLY A 142 -4.80 23.43 0.75
C GLY A 142 -4.16 22.80 -0.47
N THR A 143 -3.69 23.64 -1.38
CA THR A 143 -3.14 23.23 -2.69
C THR A 143 -1.62 23.15 -2.65
N VAL A 144 -1.09 22.07 -3.20
CA VAL A 144 0.34 21.82 -3.38
C VAL A 144 0.68 22.07 -4.85
N ILE A 145 1.73 22.85 -5.09
CA ILE A 145 2.26 23.14 -6.43
C ILE A 145 3.75 22.80 -6.41
N LEU A 146 4.17 21.90 -7.30
CA LEU A 146 5.53 21.39 -7.42
C LEU A 146 6.03 21.62 -8.85
N GLU A 147 6.97 22.55 -9.02
CA GLU A 147 7.50 22.96 -10.32
C GLU A 147 8.98 22.59 -10.49
N THR A 148 9.66 22.27 -9.38
CA THR A 148 11.07 21.93 -9.32
C THR A 148 11.33 20.64 -8.54
N GLN A 149 12.46 19.97 -8.80
CA GLN A 149 12.88 18.80 -8.03
C GLN A 149 13.03 19.11 -6.54
N GLN A 150 13.58 20.30 -6.20
CA GLN A 150 13.76 20.68 -4.80
C GLN A 150 12.42 20.79 -4.07
N GLU A 151 11.37 21.33 -4.70
CA GLU A 151 10.04 21.39 -4.08
C GLU A 151 9.43 20.00 -3.88
N ILE A 152 9.64 19.08 -4.83
CA ILE A 152 9.22 17.68 -4.71
C ILE A 152 9.93 17.02 -3.53
N ASP A 153 11.25 17.17 -3.44
CA ASP A 153 12.07 16.59 -2.39
C ASP A 153 11.69 17.17 -1.01
N ASP A 154 11.53 18.49 -0.93
CA ASP A 154 11.15 19.20 0.29
C ASP A 154 9.73 18.80 0.74
N PHE A 155 8.78 18.71 -0.18
CA PHE A 155 7.42 18.28 0.14
C PHE A 155 7.38 16.80 0.56
N GLY A 156 8.07 15.93 -0.18
CA GLY A 156 8.17 14.49 0.11
C GLY A 156 8.81 14.20 1.45
N ALA A 157 9.84 14.97 1.85
CA ALA A 157 10.48 14.84 3.17
C ALA A 157 9.54 15.15 4.34
N ASN A 158 8.38 15.78 4.09
CA ASN A 158 7.37 15.98 5.12
C ASN A 158 6.47 14.74 5.31
N ASN A 159 6.50 13.71 4.46
CA ASN A 159 5.67 12.51 4.59
C ASN A 159 4.17 12.80 4.77
N TYR A 160 3.64 13.79 4.06
CA TYR A 160 2.18 13.99 4.05
C TYR A 160 1.51 12.78 3.40
N THR A 161 0.44 12.28 3.98
CA THR A 161 -0.35 11.19 3.42
C THR A 161 -1.64 11.69 2.77
N HIS A 162 -2.10 12.90 3.11
CA HIS A 162 -3.36 13.48 2.65
C HIS A 162 -3.16 14.93 2.23
N ILE A 163 -3.73 15.33 1.09
CA ILE A 163 -3.81 16.73 0.66
C ILE A 163 -5.28 17.12 0.59
N THR A 164 -5.73 18.12 1.35
CA THR A 164 -7.16 18.51 1.34
C THR A 164 -7.57 19.27 0.07
N GLY A 165 -6.61 19.91 -0.61
CA GLY A 165 -6.82 20.60 -1.88
C GLY A 165 -6.34 19.80 -3.09
N SER A 166 -5.63 20.49 -3.99
CA SER A 166 -5.13 19.90 -5.24
C SER A 166 -3.64 19.60 -5.15
N LEU A 167 -3.18 18.57 -5.86
CA LEU A 167 -1.77 18.33 -6.12
C LEU A 167 -1.48 18.68 -7.58
N GLN A 168 -0.60 19.66 -7.78
CA GLN A 168 -0.11 20.06 -9.09
C GLN A 168 1.37 19.71 -9.21
N ILE A 169 1.70 18.88 -10.20
CA ILE A 169 3.04 18.45 -10.59
C ILE A 169 3.29 18.98 -12.00
N GLY A 170 4.05 20.07 -12.10
CA GLY A 170 4.16 20.84 -13.33
C GLY A 170 3.88 22.33 -13.17
N SER A 171 4.21 23.12 -14.19
CA SER A 171 3.98 24.57 -14.21
C SER A 171 3.15 25.04 -15.42
N ILE A 172 2.32 26.05 -15.18
CA ILE A 172 1.51 26.72 -16.22
C ILE A 172 2.34 27.67 -17.07
N ASP A 173 3.48 28.15 -16.56
CA ASP A 173 4.30 29.13 -17.22
C ASP A 173 5.31 28.42 -18.13
N ASP A 174 6.16 27.57 -17.54
CA ASP A 174 7.25 26.88 -18.24
C ASP A 174 7.18 25.36 -18.12
N ALA A 175 7.80 24.64 -19.06
CA ALA A 175 7.94 23.19 -18.93
C ALA A 175 8.93 22.86 -17.81
N THR A 176 8.61 21.87 -16.98
CA THR A 176 9.47 21.44 -15.88
C THR A 176 10.50 20.42 -16.36
N THR A 177 11.64 20.35 -15.68
CA THR A 177 12.79 19.50 -16.07
C THR A 177 13.13 18.43 -15.03
N PHE A 178 12.36 18.33 -13.94
CA PHE A 178 12.50 17.24 -12.99
C PHE A 178 12.06 15.92 -13.63
N ASN A 179 12.57 14.81 -13.09
CA ASN A 179 12.28 13.47 -13.60
C ASN A 179 11.98 12.45 -12.50
N ASP A 180 12.01 12.86 -11.23
CA ASP A 180 11.79 11.99 -10.09
C ASP A 180 10.69 12.57 -9.19
N ILE A 181 9.58 11.83 -9.08
CA ILE A 181 8.49 12.14 -8.14
C ILE A 181 8.32 11.08 -7.06
N THR A 182 9.29 10.15 -6.93
CA THR A 182 9.30 9.11 -5.89
C THR A 182 9.22 9.63 -4.45
N PRO A 183 9.69 10.86 -4.11
CA PRO A 183 9.47 11.42 -2.79
C PRO A 183 7.99 11.59 -2.40
N LEU A 184 7.06 11.57 -3.37
CA LEU A 184 5.62 11.71 -3.12
C LEU A 184 4.93 10.39 -2.72
N SER A 185 5.68 9.31 -2.55
CA SER A 185 5.16 7.95 -2.28
C SER A 185 4.35 7.81 -0.99
N SER A 186 4.41 8.77 -0.07
CA SER A 186 3.56 8.77 1.13
C SER A 186 2.11 9.15 0.86
N ILE A 187 1.81 9.82 -0.26
CA ILE A 187 0.49 10.38 -0.55
C ILE A 187 -0.52 9.27 -0.88
N ARG A 188 -1.64 9.27 -0.14
CA ARG A 188 -2.76 8.33 -0.27
C ARG A 188 -4.03 8.97 -0.82
N SER A 189 -4.26 10.26 -0.56
CA SER A 189 -5.45 10.94 -1.07
C SER A 189 -5.27 12.40 -1.41
N ILE A 190 -6.05 12.85 -2.40
CA ILE A 190 -6.11 14.22 -2.89
C ILE A 190 -7.57 14.68 -2.89
N GLY A 191 -7.86 15.69 -2.08
CA GLY A 191 -9.21 16.17 -1.77
C GLY A 191 -9.90 16.93 -2.91
N ASN A 192 -9.18 17.29 -3.96
CA ASN A 192 -9.75 17.95 -5.13
C ASN A 192 -9.24 17.35 -6.44
N ARG A 193 -8.06 17.79 -6.91
CA ARG A 193 -7.60 17.51 -8.27
C ARG A 193 -6.13 17.10 -8.28
N LEU A 194 -5.81 16.07 -9.04
CA LEU A 194 -4.44 15.73 -9.44
C LEU A 194 -4.17 16.31 -10.83
N THR A 195 -3.16 17.15 -10.95
CA THR A 195 -2.72 17.72 -12.24
C THR A 195 -1.25 17.37 -12.46
N ILE A 196 -0.96 16.61 -13.50
CA ILE A 196 0.40 16.25 -13.93
C ILE A 196 0.56 16.79 -15.34
N PHE A 197 1.31 17.88 -15.49
CA PHE A 197 1.36 18.56 -16.78
C PHE A 197 2.65 19.27 -17.11
N ARG A 198 2.98 19.33 -18.41
CA ARG A 198 4.18 20.01 -18.92
C ARG A 198 5.50 19.54 -18.30
N ASN A 199 5.59 18.24 -17.96
CA ASN A 199 6.80 17.62 -17.43
C ASN A 199 7.56 16.91 -18.56
N ILE A 200 8.55 17.59 -19.15
CA ILE A 200 9.20 17.12 -20.40
C ILE A 200 10.23 16.00 -20.18
N GLU A 201 10.69 15.80 -18.94
CA GLU A 201 11.66 14.75 -18.58
C GLU A 201 11.05 13.58 -17.79
N LEU A 202 9.79 13.71 -17.35
CA LEU A 202 9.11 12.68 -16.57
C LEU A 202 8.70 11.50 -17.46
N THR A 203 9.14 10.29 -17.11
CA THR A 203 8.90 9.06 -17.91
C THR A 203 7.83 8.15 -17.33
N SER A 204 7.61 8.23 -16.03
CA SER A 204 6.60 7.48 -15.30
C SER A 204 6.03 8.29 -14.15
N LEU A 205 4.91 7.82 -13.58
CA LEU A 205 4.33 8.38 -12.37
C LEU A 205 4.81 7.68 -11.08
N ALA A 206 5.97 7.03 -11.12
CA ALA A 206 6.53 6.34 -9.96
C ALA A 206 6.71 7.31 -8.78
N GLY A 207 6.17 6.94 -7.62
CA GLY A 207 5.94 7.82 -6.48
C GLY A 207 4.48 8.14 -6.19
N LEU A 208 3.54 7.77 -7.06
CA LEU A 208 2.09 7.96 -6.85
C LEU A 208 1.34 6.66 -6.58
N GLU A 209 2.05 5.55 -6.34
CA GLU A 209 1.49 4.19 -6.22
C GLU A 209 0.49 4.05 -5.08
N ASN A 210 0.65 4.84 -4.03
CA ASN A 210 -0.19 4.74 -2.84
C ASN A 210 -1.45 5.59 -2.90
N ILE A 211 -1.68 6.34 -3.99
CA ILE A 211 -2.91 7.14 -4.15
C ILE A 211 -4.10 6.21 -4.36
N GLU A 212 -5.02 6.24 -3.41
CA GLU A 212 -6.27 5.47 -3.42
C GLU A 212 -7.46 6.34 -3.86
N THR A 213 -7.41 7.65 -3.58
CA THR A 213 -8.54 8.58 -3.82
C THR A 213 -8.09 9.90 -4.43
N VAL A 214 -8.73 10.30 -5.54
CA VAL A 214 -8.70 11.66 -6.06
C VAL A 214 -10.14 12.15 -6.20
N ILE A 215 -10.58 13.07 -5.33
CA ILE A 215 -12.02 13.32 -5.17
C ILE A 215 -12.70 13.79 -6.46
N ASN A 216 -12.11 14.72 -7.21
CA ASN A 216 -12.80 15.32 -8.36
C ASN A 216 -12.19 14.91 -9.70
N THR A 217 -11.00 15.41 -10.02
CA THR A 217 -10.50 15.39 -11.41
C THR A 217 -9.06 14.95 -11.49
N ILE A 218 -8.72 14.18 -12.54
CA ILE A 218 -7.34 13.87 -12.92
C ILE A 218 -7.04 14.49 -14.28
N TYR A 219 -5.94 15.23 -14.35
CA TYR A 219 -5.36 15.75 -15.60
C TYR A 219 -3.95 15.20 -15.77
N ILE A 220 -3.71 14.50 -16.87
CA ILE A 220 -2.38 14.06 -17.31
C ILE A 220 -2.16 14.68 -18.70
N ILE A 221 -1.50 15.84 -18.75
CA ILE A 221 -1.50 16.69 -19.95
C ILE A 221 -0.09 17.10 -20.36
N GLN A 222 0.27 16.91 -21.62
CA GLN A 222 1.51 17.48 -22.18
C GLN A 222 2.77 16.99 -21.43
N ASN A 223 2.89 15.68 -21.22
CA ASN A 223 4.10 15.07 -20.65
C ASN A 223 4.83 14.30 -21.75
N ASP A 224 5.71 14.99 -22.47
CA ASP A 224 6.33 14.53 -23.73
C ASP A 224 7.01 13.16 -23.66
N LYS A 225 7.56 12.82 -22.48
CA LYS A 225 8.28 11.55 -22.25
C LYS A 225 7.52 10.53 -21.41
N LEU A 226 6.31 10.86 -20.94
CA LEU A 226 5.55 9.99 -20.06
C LEU A 226 5.04 8.77 -20.85
N ALA A 227 5.47 7.59 -20.41
CA ALA A 227 5.11 6.32 -21.05
C ALA A 227 4.39 5.37 -20.09
N ASP A 228 4.44 5.63 -18.78
CA ASP A 228 3.91 4.74 -17.75
C ASP A 228 3.12 5.51 -16.68
N ILE A 229 1.83 5.19 -16.56
CA ILE A 229 0.92 5.74 -15.56
C ILE A 229 0.43 4.67 -14.57
N SER A 230 1.07 3.50 -14.52
CA SER A 230 0.64 2.34 -13.72
C SER A 230 0.61 2.61 -12.22
N ALA A 231 1.32 3.62 -11.75
CA ALA A 231 1.25 4.10 -10.38
C ALA A 231 -0.17 4.53 -9.97
N LEU A 232 -1.05 4.89 -10.91
CA LEU A 232 -2.44 5.26 -10.60
C LEU A 232 -3.37 4.06 -10.37
N SER A 233 -2.87 2.82 -10.46
CA SER A 233 -3.67 1.59 -10.39
C SER A 233 -4.52 1.46 -9.13
N ASN A 234 -4.18 2.11 -8.02
CA ASN A 234 -4.98 2.07 -6.80
C ASN A 234 -6.14 3.08 -6.76
N VAL A 235 -6.25 3.99 -7.74
CA VAL A 235 -7.33 4.98 -7.80
C VAL A 235 -8.62 4.30 -8.26
N THR A 236 -9.64 4.34 -7.40
CA THR A 236 -10.94 3.67 -7.64
C THR A 236 -12.09 4.63 -7.96
N GLU A 237 -12.06 5.85 -7.42
CA GLU A 237 -13.14 6.83 -7.57
C GLU A 237 -12.59 8.20 -7.98
N ILE A 238 -13.21 8.78 -9.01
CA ILE A 238 -13.15 10.21 -9.34
C ILE A 238 -14.58 10.71 -9.57
N ARG A 239 -14.96 11.84 -8.97
CA ARG A 239 -16.35 12.33 -9.02
C ARG A 239 -16.67 13.18 -10.25
N LEU A 240 -15.64 13.83 -10.79
CA LEU A 240 -15.73 14.65 -11.98
C LEU A 240 -14.94 13.94 -13.08
N ASP A 241 -13.99 14.61 -13.71
CA ASP A 241 -13.51 14.20 -15.03
C ASP A 241 -12.14 13.50 -15.03
N LEU A 242 -11.86 12.82 -16.14
CA LEU A 242 -10.56 12.25 -16.46
C LEU A 242 -10.09 12.82 -17.82
N TYR A 243 -8.95 13.50 -17.80
CA TYR A 243 -8.33 14.08 -18.99
C TYR A 243 -6.92 13.53 -19.17
N VAL A 244 -6.67 12.82 -20.28
CA VAL A 244 -5.35 12.30 -20.65
C VAL A 244 -5.00 12.82 -22.04
N TRP A 245 -4.29 13.96 -22.09
CA TRP A 245 -4.05 14.69 -23.33
C TRP A 245 -2.56 14.87 -23.63
N LEU A 246 -2.18 14.88 -24.91
CA LEU A 246 -0.83 15.29 -25.32
C LEU A 246 0.29 14.50 -24.63
N ASN A 247 0.15 13.17 -24.46
CA ASN A 247 1.22 12.30 -23.94
C ASN A 247 1.69 11.36 -25.06
N PRO A 248 2.55 11.84 -25.99
CA PRO A 248 2.82 11.16 -27.25
C PRO A 248 3.54 9.81 -27.13
N LEU A 249 4.14 9.49 -25.97
CA LEU A 249 4.76 8.19 -25.70
C LEU A 249 3.89 7.24 -24.88
N LEU A 250 2.71 7.68 -24.43
CA LEU A 250 1.79 6.86 -23.67
C LEU A 250 1.08 5.88 -24.61
N SER A 251 1.48 4.61 -24.54
CA SER A 251 1.02 3.56 -25.47
C SER A 251 -0.19 2.77 -24.99
N ASN A 252 -0.50 2.87 -23.69
CA ASN A 252 -1.61 2.19 -23.03
C ASN A 252 -2.05 3.02 -21.81
N LEU A 253 -3.15 2.64 -21.17
CA LEU A 253 -3.72 3.36 -20.04
C LEU A 253 -3.63 2.53 -18.75
N ASN A 254 -2.68 1.60 -18.69
CA ASN A 254 -2.47 0.75 -17.53
C ASN A 254 -2.18 1.63 -16.31
N GLY A 255 -3.04 1.50 -15.30
CA GLY A 255 -3.14 2.41 -14.17
C GLY A 255 -4.54 2.97 -13.98
N LEU A 256 -5.39 2.97 -15.01
CA LEU A 256 -6.74 3.55 -14.94
C LEU A 256 -7.88 2.49 -14.83
N HIS A 257 -7.53 1.21 -14.74
CA HIS A 257 -8.48 0.08 -14.78
C HIS A 257 -9.45 0.02 -13.60
N ASN A 258 -9.10 0.61 -12.46
CA ASN A 258 -9.98 0.63 -11.29
C ASN A 258 -10.99 1.79 -11.30
N ILE A 259 -10.85 2.74 -12.23
CA ILE A 259 -11.80 3.84 -12.40
C ILE A 259 -12.99 3.33 -13.21
N THR A 260 -14.17 3.30 -12.59
CA THR A 260 -15.39 2.75 -13.21
C THR A 260 -16.46 3.81 -13.52
N SER A 261 -16.31 5.02 -12.98
CA SER A 261 -17.27 6.12 -13.14
C SER A 261 -16.54 7.45 -13.29
N VAL A 262 -16.99 8.26 -14.24
CA VAL A 262 -16.51 9.62 -14.49
C VAL A 262 -17.66 10.57 -14.83
N GLY A 263 -17.42 11.85 -14.60
CA GLY A 263 -18.13 12.96 -15.23
C GLY A 263 -17.89 12.92 -16.72
N SER A 264 -16.73 13.42 -17.16
CA SER A 264 -16.29 13.39 -18.55
C SER A 264 -15.04 12.52 -18.70
N LEU A 265 -14.98 11.75 -19.78
CA LEU A 265 -13.79 11.06 -20.23
C LEU A 265 -13.25 11.81 -21.44
N SER A 266 -11.98 12.22 -21.40
CA SER A 266 -11.35 12.78 -22.58
C SER A 266 -9.92 12.27 -22.76
N ILE A 267 -9.69 11.61 -23.88
CA ILE A 267 -8.43 10.99 -24.26
C ILE A 267 -8.07 11.53 -25.63
N ALA A 268 -7.10 12.43 -25.66
CA ALA A 268 -6.79 13.20 -26.86
C ALA A 268 -5.28 13.31 -27.13
N GLU A 269 -4.87 13.32 -28.38
CA GLU A 269 -3.49 13.63 -28.76
C GLU A 269 -2.44 12.70 -28.10
N ASN A 270 -2.76 11.42 -27.86
CA ASN A 270 -1.81 10.40 -27.39
C ASN A 270 -1.42 9.51 -28.57
N SER A 271 -0.49 9.98 -29.41
CA SER A 271 -0.20 9.36 -30.71
C SER A 271 0.34 7.92 -30.65
N ALA A 272 0.89 7.48 -29.52
CA ALA A 272 1.33 6.10 -29.31
C ALA A 272 0.24 5.14 -28.82
N LEU A 273 -0.92 5.65 -28.39
CA LEU A 273 -1.99 4.87 -27.76
C LEU A 273 -2.66 3.95 -28.79
N THR A 274 -2.67 2.62 -28.52
CA THR A 274 -3.17 1.63 -29.49
C THR A 274 -4.60 1.17 -29.25
N ASP A 275 -5.03 1.22 -28.00
CA ASP A 275 -6.34 0.75 -27.54
C ASP A 275 -6.72 1.41 -26.21
N LEU A 276 -7.94 1.15 -25.75
CA LEU A 276 -8.48 1.62 -24.47
C LEU A 276 -8.76 0.44 -23.51
N ASP A 277 -8.16 -0.74 -23.71
CA ASP A 277 -8.57 -1.98 -23.03
C ASP A 277 -8.35 -1.92 -21.51
N ASP A 278 -7.43 -1.06 -21.05
CA ASP A 278 -7.17 -0.78 -19.64
C ASP A 278 -8.27 0.04 -18.95
N LEU A 279 -9.33 0.46 -19.65
CA LEU A 279 -10.45 1.20 -19.07
C LEU A 279 -11.64 0.28 -18.77
N HIS A 280 -12.32 0.52 -17.66
CA HIS A 280 -13.53 -0.22 -17.25
C HIS A 280 -14.68 0.74 -16.89
N ILE A 281 -14.83 1.80 -17.69
CA ILE A 281 -15.81 2.87 -17.45
C ILE A 281 -17.23 2.35 -17.74
N SER A 282 -18.03 2.24 -16.68
CA SER A 282 -19.45 1.87 -16.75
C SER A 282 -20.37 3.09 -16.78
N THR A 283 -19.88 4.23 -16.24
CA THR A 283 -20.66 5.46 -16.12
C THR A 283 -19.83 6.65 -16.61
N ALA A 284 -20.35 7.37 -17.61
CA ALA A 284 -19.84 8.66 -18.05
C ALA A 284 -21.01 9.65 -18.10
N ASN A 285 -21.07 10.57 -17.12
CA ASN A 285 -22.25 11.42 -16.95
C ASN A 285 -22.37 12.51 -18.02
N ASN A 286 -21.25 13.10 -18.41
CA ASN A 286 -21.18 14.27 -19.27
C ASN A 286 -20.72 13.86 -20.66
N SER A 287 -19.43 13.92 -20.97
CA SER A 287 -18.96 13.73 -22.35
C SER A 287 -17.93 12.62 -22.45
N VAL A 288 -17.90 11.93 -23.59
CA VAL A 288 -16.81 11.03 -23.97
C VAL A 288 -16.18 11.59 -25.23
N ILE A 289 -14.92 12.01 -25.12
CA ILE A 289 -14.15 12.63 -26.21
C ILE A 289 -12.90 11.79 -26.45
N ILE A 290 -12.82 11.14 -27.61
CA ILE A 290 -11.67 10.36 -28.05
C ILE A 290 -11.16 10.96 -29.35
N SER A 291 -10.08 11.75 -29.30
CA SER A 291 -9.60 12.46 -30.49
C SER A 291 -8.10 12.38 -30.73
N ASP A 292 -7.67 12.47 -31.99
CA ASP A 292 -6.26 12.64 -32.33
C ASP A 292 -5.33 11.54 -31.75
N ASN A 293 -5.84 10.31 -31.59
CA ASN A 293 -5.03 9.14 -31.21
C ASN A 293 -4.75 8.31 -32.47
N ASP A 294 -3.75 8.71 -33.24
CA ASP A 294 -3.50 8.19 -34.61
C ASP A 294 -3.37 6.66 -34.69
N LEU A 295 -2.79 6.01 -33.68
CA LEU A 295 -2.59 4.56 -33.61
C LEU A 295 -3.74 3.80 -32.94
N LEU A 296 -4.78 4.49 -32.47
CA LEU A 296 -5.90 3.87 -31.76
C LEU A 296 -6.72 3.01 -32.72
N THR A 297 -6.79 1.71 -32.42
CA THR A 297 -7.51 0.72 -33.22
C THR A 297 -8.76 0.18 -32.55
N ASN A 298 -8.87 0.34 -31.23
CA ASN A 298 -9.89 -0.30 -30.41
C ASN A 298 -10.44 0.65 -29.33
N ILE A 299 -11.77 0.67 -29.18
CA ILE A 299 -12.51 1.40 -28.11
C ILE A 299 -13.50 0.49 -27.38
N ASP A 300 -13.33 -0.83 -27.46
CA ASP A 300 -14.28 -1.83 -26.93
C ASP A 300 -14.52 -1.74 -25.43
N SER A 301 -13.59 -1.14 -24.67
CA SER A 301 -13.77 -0.83 -23.26
C SER A 301 -14.96 0.10 -22.95
N LEU A 302 -15.44 0.86 -23.94
CA LEU A 302 -16.63 1.70 -23.80
C LEU A 302 -17.94 0.90 -23.80
N ASN A 303 -17.90 -0.41 -24.05
CA ASN A 303 -19.09 -1.25 -24.18
C ASN A 303 -19.95 -1.31 -22.91
N SER A 304 -19.45 -0.90 -21.76
CA SER A 304 -20.20 -0.91 -20.51
C SER A 304 -21.11 0.33 -20.36
N ILE A 305 -20.91 1.35 -21.18
CA ILE A 305 -21.65 2.61 -21.12
C ILE A 305 -22.98 2.46 -21.87
N SER A 306 -24.09 2.62 -21.15
CA SER A 306 -25.44 2.51 -21.72
C SER A 306 -26.14 3.85 -21.96
N SER A 307 -25.70 4.91 -21.30
CA SER A 307 -26.33 6.24 -21.35
C SER A 307 -25.31 7.32 -21.03
N ILE A 308 -25.40 8.46 -21.73
CA ILE A 308 -24.56 9.64 -21.52
C ILE A 308 -25.45 10.90 -21.56
N ASN A 309 -25.34 11.79 -20.57
CA ASN A 309 -26.14 13.02 -20.52
C ASN A 309 -25.49 14.21 -21.23
N GLY A 310 -24.29 14.06 -21.79
CA GLY A 310 -23.66 15.04 -22.68
C GLY A 310 -23.54 14.51 -24.09
N HIS A 311 -22.35 14.65 -24.67
CA HIS A 311 -22.07 14.32 -26.08
C HIS A 311 -20.97 13.26 -26.21
N ILE A 312 -20.93 12.63 -27.37
CA ILE A 312 -19.79 11.80 -27.80
C ILE A 312 -19.09 12.51 -28.94
N GLU A 313 -17.78 12.63 -28.83
CA GLU A 313 -16.91 12.99 -29.95
C GLU A 313 -15.86 11.88 -30.17
N ILE A 314 -15.84 11.32 -31.37
CA ILE A 314 -14.79 10.40 -31.83
C ILE A 314 -14.23 10.97 -33.13
N SER A 315 -13.07 11.63 -33.05
CA SER A 315 -12.53 12.37 -34.19
C SER A 315 -11.03 12.16 -34.41
N TYR A 316 -10.56 12.22 -35.65
CA TYR A 316 -9.11 12.14 -35.95
C TYR A 316 -8.38 10.90 -35.38
N ASN A 317 -9.04 9.75 -35.21
CA ASN A 317 -8.38 8.50 -34.84
C ASN A 317 -8.08 7.69 -36.11
N ALA A 318 -6.95 7.99 -36.76
CA ALA A 318 -6.66 7.53 -38.12
C ALA A 318 -6.69 6.00 -38.28
N SER A 319 -6.29 5.23 -37.27
CA SER A 319 -6.25 3.76 -37.32
C SER A 319 -7.56 3.07 -36.90
N LEU A 320 -8.55 3.82 -36.41
CA LEU A 320 -9.80 3.27 -35.92
C LEU A 320 -10.65 2.75 -37.09
N THR A 321 -11.06 1.48 -37.04
CA THR A 321 -11.81 0.81 -38.14
C THR A 321 -13.27 0.56 -37.82
N ASN A 322 -13.62 0.51 -36.54
CA ASN A 322 -14.96 0.30 -36.05
C ASN A 322 -15.21 1.07 -34.73
N ILE A 323 -16.46 1.13 -34.31
CA ILE A 323 -16.89 1.72 -33.02
C ILE A 323 -17.79 0.74 -32.25
N ASP A 324 -17.52 -0.57 -32.35
CA ASP A 324 -18.37 -1.62 -31.75
C ASP A 324 -18.41 -1.53 -30.21
N GLY A 325 -17.41 -0.89 -29.60
CA GLY A 325 -17.43 -0.43 -28.21
C GLY A 325 -18.62 0.45 -27.83
N LEU A 326 -19.36 1.05 -28.77
CA LEU A 326 -20.58 1.80 -28.47
C LEU A 326 -21.88 0.96 -28.50
N SER A 327 -21.78 -0.35 -28.76
CA SER A 327 -22.94 -1.23 -29.02
C SER A 327 -24.00 -1.27 -27.92
N ASN A 328 -23.66 -0.99 -26.65
CA ASN A 328 -24.63 -0.94 -25.55
C ASN A 328 -25.20 0.46 -25.27
N LEU A 329 -24.76 1.48 -26.00
CA LEU A 329 -25.25 2.84 -25.83
C LEU A 329 -26.69 2.95 -26.35
N ASN A 330 -27.61 3.30 -25.45
CA ASN A 330 -29.03 3.42 -25.73
C ASN A 330 -29.54 4.87 -25.65
N PHE A 331 -28.80 5.76 -24.99
CA PHE A 331 -29.23 7.15 -24.80
C PHE A 331 -28.06 8.13 -24.84
N LEU A 332 -28.25 9.24 -25.56
CA LEU A 332 -27.33 10.37 -25.64
C LEU A 332 -28.14 11.68 -25.66
N LEU A 333 -27.99 12.49 -24.61
CA LEU A 333 -28.82 13.70 -24.44
C LEU A 333 -28.43 14.85 -25.39
N TYR A 334 -27.16 14.94 -25.80
CA TYR A 334 -26.72 15.97 -26.75
C TYR A 334 -26.39 15.35 -28.12
N HIS A 335 -25.28 15.75 -28.73
CA HIS A 335 -24.95 15.38 -30.09
C HIS A 335 -24.00 14.17 -30.13
N LEU A 336 -24.06 13.46 -31.24
CA LEU A 336 -23.09 12.44 -31.63
C LEU A 336 -22.23 13.03 -32.74
N GLN A 337 -20.92 13.13 -32.51
CA GLN A 337 -19.94 13.57 -33.49
C GLN A 337 -18.91 12.46 -33.76
N ILE A 338 -18.87 11.98 -35.00
CA ILE A 338 -17.90 10.97 -35.47
C ILE A 338 -17.35 11.45 -36.80
N ASN A 339 -16.12 11.95 -36.82
CA ASN A 339 -15.58 12.58 -38.02
C ASN A 339 -14.06 12.48 -38.16
N ASN A 340 -13.58 12.54 -39.39
CA ASN A 340 -12.14 12.48 -39.71
C ASN A 340 -11.43 11.19 -39.22
N ASN A 341 -12.16 10.08 -39.05
CA ASN A 341 -11.56 8.76 -38.80
C ASN A 341 -11.39 8.06 -40.16
N ILE A 342 -10.26 8.30 -40.80
CA ILE A 342 -10.06 8.00 -42.23
C ILE A 342 -10.15 6.52 -42.62
N ASN A 343 -10.03 5.59 -41.65
CA ASN A 343 -10.17 4.15 -41.86
C ASN A 343 -11.45 3.56 -41.23
N LEU A 344 -12.31 4.39 -40.65
CA LEU A 344 -13.53 3.95 -39.97
C LEU A 344 -14.60 3.53 -40.99
N THR A 345 -14.77 2.21 -41.12
CA THR A 345 -15.67 1.57 -42.10
C THR A 345 -16.90 0.95 -41.46
N ASN A 346 -16.84 0.61 -40.16
CA ASN A 346 -17.95 0.01 -39.42
C ASN A 346 -18.47 0.95 -38.32
N LEU A 347 -19.72 1.42 -38.48
CA LEU A 347 -20.43 2.25 -37.51
C LEU A 347 -21.63 1.51 -36.87
N CYS A 348 -21.66 0.17 -36.94
CA CYS A 348 -22.76 -0.61 -36.38
C CYS A 348 -22.89 -0.50 -34.85
N GLY A 349 -21.80 -0.16 -34.14
CA GLY A 349 -21.84 0.10 -32.71
C GLY A 349 -22.86 1.16 -32.27
N ILE A 350 -23.24 2.12 -33.11
CA ILE A 350 -24.26 3.13 -32.74
C ILE A 350 -25.70 2.73 -33.14
N GLN A 351 -25.92 1.52 -33.64
CA GLN A 351 -27.23 1.11 -34.14
C GLN A 351 -28.32 1.14 -33.07
N ASN A 352 -28.02 0.68 -31.85
CA ASN A 352 -28.98 0.69 -30.74
C ASN A 352 -29.40 2.11 -30.36
N LEU A 353 -28.44 3.05 -30.29
CA LEU A 353 -28.72 4.46 -30.03
C LEU A 353 -29.71 5.06 -31.04
N ILE A 354 -29.48 4.80 -32.33
CA ILE A 354 -30.29 5.41 -33.40
C ILE A 354 -31.65 4.72 -33.54
N VAL A 355 -31.70 3.38 -33.55
CA VAL A 355 -32.95 2.61 -33.70
C VAL A 355 -33.91 2.88 -32.55
N ASN A 356 -33.40 3.06 -31.34
CA ASN A 356 -34.23 3.33 -30.16
C ASN A 356 -34.64 4.82 -30.04
N GLY A 357 -34.21 5.68 -30.97
CA GLY A 357 -34.43 7.13 -30.88
C GLY A 357 -33.75 7.76 -29.65
N GLY A 358 -32.64 7.17 -29.21
CA GLY A 358 -31.91 7.57 -28.01
C GLY A 358 -31.05 8.82 -28.18
N LEU A 359 -30.79 9.25 -29.43
CA LEU A 359 -30.08 10.48 -29.74
C LEU A 359 -31.05 11.67 -29.70
N SER A 360 -30.85 12.59 -28.75
CA SER A 360 -31.77 13.71 -28.53
C SER A 360 -31.45 14.97 -29.35
N ASN A 361 -30.27 15.04 -29.99
CA ASN A 361 -29.82 16.22 -30.73
C ASN A 361 -29.13 15.84 -32.05
N GLU A 362 -28.10 16.58 -32.47
CA GLU A 362 -27.47 16.45 -33.78
C GLU A 362 -26.72 15.12 -34.00
N TYR A 363 -26.83 14.60 -35.22
CA TYR A 363 -26.05 13.48 -35.75
C TYR A 363 -25.04 14.02 -36.75
N ILE A 364 -23.77 14.00 -36.38
CA ILE A 364 -22.67 14.59 -37.14
C ILE A 364 -21.71 13.47 -37.51
N VAL A 365 -21.92 12.87 -38.68
CA VAL A 365 -21.05 11.81 -39.21
C VAL A 365 -20.57 12.20 -40.60
N HIS A 366 -19.29 12.53 -40.72
CA HIS A 366 -18.69 12.95 -41.98
C HIS A 366 -17.16 12.74 -41.98
N SER A 367 -16.54 12.77 -43.16
CA SER A 367 -15.07 12.64 -43.30
C SER A 367 -14.47 11.34 -42.73
N ASN A 368 -15.27 10.28 -42.54
CA ASN A 368 -14.79 8.94 -42.25
C ASN A 368 -14.67 8.10 -43.54
N ALA A 369 -14.15 6.88 -43.46
CA ALA A 369 -14.17 5.96 -44.63
C ALA A 369 -15.61 5.62 -45.04
N TYR A 370 -16.50 5.45 -44.07
CA TYR A 370 -17.94 5.32 -44.28
C TYR A 370 -18.74 6.37 -43.50
N ASN A 371 -19.70 7.00 -44.15
CA ASN A 371 -20.50 8.09 -43.58
C ASN A 371 -22.00 7.79 -43.77
N PRO A 372 -22.54 6.79 -43.06
CA PRO A 372 -23.95 6.44 -43.14
C PRO A 372 -24.82 7.60 -42.67
N THR A 373 -26.01 7.74 -43.24
CA THR A 373 -27.07 8.57 -42.67
C THR A 373 -27.72 7.84 -41.49
N GLN A 374 -28.52 8.55 -40.67
CA GLN A 374 -29.32 7.89 -39.64
C GLN A 374 -30.25 6.81 -40.24
N GLN A 375 -30.80 7.03 -41.43
CA GLN A 375 -31.64 6.05 -42.10
C GLN A 375 -30.85 4.79 -42.51
N ASP A 376 -29.61 4.95 -42.98
CA ASP A 376 -28.74 3.82 -43.28
C ASP A 376 -28.48 2.96 -42.04
N ILE A 377 -28.23 3.58 -40.88
CA ILE A 377 -28.09 2.87 -39.60
C ILE A 377 -29.39 2.11 -39.23
N ILE A 378 -30.56 2.75 -39.38
CA ILE A 378 -31.87 2.14 -39.10
C ILE A 378 -32.11 0.93 -40.02
N ASP A 379 -31.72 1.02 -41.28
CA ASP A 379 -31.88 -0.03 -42.29
C ASP A 379 -30.83 -1.14 -42.17
N GLY A 380 -29.86 -1.01 -41.26
CA GLY A 380 -28.76 -1.97 -41.05
C GLY A 380 -27.59 -1.81 -42.02
N ASN A 381 -27.57 -0.74 -42.82
CA ASN A 381 -26.46 -0.37 -43.69
C ASN A 381 -25.43 0.44 -42.88
N CYS A 382 -24.81 -0.19 -41.87
CA CYS A 382 -23.90 0.50 -40.94
C CYS A 382 -22.41 0.20 -41.17
N SER A 383 -22.05 -0.58 -42.21
CA SER A 383 -20.67 -0.89 -42.56
C SER A 383 -20.47 -1.10 -44.07
N ILE A 384 -19.24 -0.92 -44.59
CA ILE A 384 -18.85 -1.20 -46.00
C ILE A 384 -17.65 -2.13 -46.15
#